data_AF-M0I5S1-F1
#
_entry.id   AF-M0I5S1-F1
#
_cell.length_a   1.000
_cell.length_b   1.000
_cell.length_c   1.000
_cell.angle_alpha   90.00
_cell.angle_beta   90.00
_cell.angle_gamma   90.00
#
_symmetry.space_group_name_H-M   'P 1'
#
loop_
_entity.id
_entity.type
_entity.pdbx_description
1 polymer ?
#
loop_
_entity_poly.entity_id
_entity_poly.type
_entity_poly.pdbx_seq_one_letter_code
_entity_poly.pdbx_strand_id
1 'polypeptide(L)' 'MGDRACYREFCPDCDAPVTIVDDECPDCGRELALM' A
#
# COMPACT_ATOMS: atom_id res chain seq x y z
N MET A 1 8.22 -21.48 1.65
CA MET A 1 8.06 -20.56 0.51
C MET A 1 6.64 -20.04 0.59
N GLY A 2 6.45 -18.83 1.11
CA GLY A 2 5.13 -18.31 1.47
C GLY A 2 5.21 -16.81 1.61
N ASP A 3 5.58 -16.14 0.53
CA ASP A 3 5.60 -14.70 0.44
C ASP A 3 4.18 -14.18 0.57
N ARG A 4 3.81 -13.76 1.78
CA ARG A 4 2.60 -12.96 2.06
C ARG A 4 2.76 -11.51 1.54
N ALA A 5 3.50 -11.33 0.45
CA ALA A 5 3.84 -10.05 -0.16
C ALA A 5 3.23 -9.89 -1.58
N CYS A 6 2.31 -10.77 -1.99
CA CYS A 6 1.67 -10.70 -3.30
C CYS A 6 0.32 -9.97 -3.30
N TYR A 7 0.01 -9.20 -2.26
CA TYR A 7 -1.11 -8.27 -2.26
C TYR A 7 -0.53 -6.84 -2.30
N ARG A 8 -0.03 -6.49 -3.49
CA ARG A 8 0.36 -5.11 -3.84
C ARG A 8 -0.89 -4.43 -4.36
N GLU A 9 -1.31 -3.39 -3.67
CA GLU A 9 -2.28 -2.43 -4.16
C GLU A 9 -1.55 -1.20 -4.70
N PHE A 10 -2.31 -0.26 -5.23
CA PHE A 10 -1.78 1.01 -5.73
C PHE A 10 -2.46 2.13 -4.98
N CYS A 11 -1.68 3.12 -4.57
CA CYS A 11 -2.21 4.30 -3.92
C CYS A 11 -3.14 5.04 -4.90
N PRO A 12 -4.40 5.36 -4.53
CA PRO A 12 -5.35 6.00 -5.44
C PRO A 12 -5.02 7.46 -5.77
N ASP A 13 -4.01 8.04 -5.11
CA ASP A 13 -3.64 9.46 -5.26
C ASP A 13 -2.43 9.64 -6.20
N CYS A 14 -1.37 8.85 -5.98
CA CYS A 14 -0.12 8.93 -6.74
C CYS A 14 0.18 7.70 -7.60
N ASP A 15 -0.68 6.68 -7.57
CA ASP A 15 -0.48 5.39 -8.26
C ASP A 15 0.80 4.65 -7.82
N ALA A 16 1.34 5.00 -6.65
CA ALA A 16 2.52 4.33 -6.11
C ALA A 16 2.19 2.90 -5.65
N PRO A 17 3.12 1.94 -5.80
CA PRO A 17 2.96 0.61 -5.27
C PRO A 17 2.92 0.62 -3.75
N VAL A 18 1.84 0.11 -3.17
CA VAL A 18 1.65 0.00 -1.72
C VAL A 18 1.26 -1.44 -1.38
N THR A 19 1.46 -1.84 -0.13
CA THR A 19 1.03 -3.16 0.35
C THR A 19 -0.17 -3.03 1.27
N ILE A 20 -0.95 -4.10 1.41
CA ILE A 20 -2.11 -4.11 2.32
C ILE A 20 -1.74 -3.94 3.81
N VAL A 21 -0.45 -3.99 4.14
CA VAL A 21 0.07 -3.79 5.51
C VAL A 21 0.61 -2.39 5.72
N ASP A 22 0.71 -1.58 4.66
CA ASP A 22 1.10 -0.19 4.76
C ASP A 22 -0.10 0.63 5.25
N ASP A 23 0.08 1.29 6.39
CA ASP A 23 -0.91 2.22 6.96
C ASP A 23 -0.85 3.60 6.28
N GLU A 24 0.29 3.93 5.67
CA GLU A 24 0.51 5.13 4.86
C GLU A 24 1.26 4.81 3.57
N CYS A 25 0.99 5.59 2.52
CA CYS A 25 1.74 5.49 1.29
C CYS A 25 3.15 6.08 1.47
N PRO A 26 4.22 5.32 1.23
CA PRO A 26 5.59 5.79 1.43
C PRO A 26 6.04 6.85 0.41
N ASP A 27 5.29 7.03 -0.68
CA ASP A 27 5.66 7.95 -1.77
C ASP A 27 5.02 9.34 -1.58
N CYS A 28 3.73 9.38 -1.25
CA CYS A 28 2.99 10.64 -1.06
C CYS A 28 2.63 10.96 0.39
N GLY A 29 2.78 10.01 1.33
CA GLY A 29 2.41 10.17 2.73
C GLY A 29 0.91 10.10 3.02
N ARG A 30 0.10 9.63 2.06
CA ARG A 30 -1.35 9.50 2.23
C ARG A 30 -1.69 8.31 3.13
N GLU A 31 -2.57 8.50 4.10
CA GLU A 31 -3.14 7.43 4.92
C GLU A 31 -3.91 6.41 4.05
N LEU A 32 -3.51 5.14 4.16
CA LEU A 32 -4.09 3.98 3.49
C LEU A 32 -5.01 3.18 4.43
N ALA A 33 -5.19 3.63 5.68
CA ALA A 33 -6.06 3.04 6.68
C ALA A 33 -7.49 2.85 6.12
N LEU A 34 -7.75 1.64 5.61
CA LEU A 34 -9.05 1.18 5.20
C LEU A 34 -9.88 0.97 6.47
N MET A 35 -10.73 1.96 6.80
CA MET A 35 -11.79 1.80 7.80
C MET A 35 -12.91 0.91 7.26
#